data_AF-A0A434U944-F1
#
_entry.id   AF-A0A434U944-F1
#
_cell.length_a   1.000
_cell.length_b   1.000
_cell.length_c   1.000
_cell.angle_alpha   90.00
_cell.angle_beta   90.00
_cell.angle_gamma   90.00
#
_symmetry.space_group_name_H-M   'P 1'
#
loop_
_entity.id
_entity.type
_entity.pdbx_description
1 polymer ?
#
loop_
_entity_poly.entity_id
_entity_poly.type
_entity_poly.pdbx_seq_one_letter_code
_entity_poly.pdbx_strand_id
1 'polypeptide(L)'
;MAFRIEALPAKYGDCLFLTFGNGTGRPTRILVDGGPPGVFSASLKTRLRNEQKAFPDEVPLKLDVVMVSHIDQDHIKRDYPASRCYARRR
;
A
#
# COMPACT_ATOMS: atom_id res chain seq x y z
N MET A 1 13.10 18.95 7.49
CA MET A 1 12.87 17.71 6.71
C MET A 1 12.50 16.62 7.69
N ALA A 2 11.36 15.97 7.51
CA ALA A 2 10.92 14.84 8.31
C ALA A 2 11.02 13.58 7.46
N PHE A 3 11.72 12.57 7.99
CA PHE A 3 11.84 11.24 7.41
C PHE A 3 11.26 10.25 8.40
N ARG A 4 10.21 9.53 8.01
CA ARG A 4 9.53 8.56 8.87
C ARG A 4 9.46 7.20 8.19
N ILE A 5 9.85 6.16 8.90
CA ILE A 5 9.65 4.77 8.54
C ILE A 5 8.75 4.15 9.60
N GLU A 6 7.68 3.51 9.16
CA GLU A 6 6.78 2.77 10.01
C GLU A 6 6.79 1.30 9.58
N ALA A 7 7.31 0.43 10.45
CA ALA A 7 7.18 -1.01 10.28
C ALA A 7 5.79 -1.44 10.78
N LEU A 8 4.95 -1.89 9.86
CA LEU A 8 3.61 -2.37 10.17
C LEU A 8 3.66 -3.86 10.52
N PRO A 9 2.82 -4.35 11.44
CA PRO A 9 2.75 -5.77 11.76
C PRO A 9 2.37 -6.57 10.52
N ALA A 10 3.34 -7.32 9.99
CA ALA A 10 3.14 -8.37 9.00
C ALA A 10 3.21 -9.70 9.73
N LYS A 11 2.21 -10.58 9.54
CA LYS A 11 2.24 -11.91 10.16
C LYS A 11 3.49 -12.70 9.73
N TYR A 12 3.80 -12.64 8.45
CA TYR A 12 5.00 -13.13 7.79
C TYR A 12 5.33 -12.18 6.62
N GLY A 13 6.62 -12.02 6.29
CA GLY A 13 7.10 -11.01 5.33
C GLY A 13 7.26 -9.62 5.93
N ASP A 14 7.57 -8.64 5.09
CA ASP A 14 7.76 -7.25 5.49
C ASP A 14 6.54 -6.38 5.14
N CYS A 15 6.34 -5.28 5.86
CA CYS A 15 5.39 -4.24 5.50
C CYS A 15 5.88 -2.92 6.08
N LEU A 16 6.48 -2.09 5.24
CA LEU A 16 7.05 -0.80 5.63
C LEU A 16 6.30 0.32 4.91
N PHE A 17 5.89 1.32 5.68
CA PHE A 17 5.33 2.55 5.15
C PHE A 17 6.31 3.68 5.41
N LEU A 18 6.84 4.28 4.35
CA LEU A 18 7.80 5.36 4.42
C LEU A 18 7.15 6.66 3.96
N THR A 19 7.40 7.73 4.70
CA THR A 19 6.87 9.07 4.43
C THR A 19 7.99 10.08 4.54
N PHE A 20 8.20 10.86 3.47
CA PHE A 20 9.25 11.86 3.38
C PHE A 20 8.68 13.21 2.94
N GLY A 21 9.10 14.29 3.60
CA GLY A 21 8.66 15.62 3.23
C GLY A 21 9.23 16.72 4.13
N ASN A 22 9.08 17.97 3.70
CA ASN A 22 9.50 19.14 4.46
C ASN A 22 8.38 19.71 5.36
N GLY A 23 7.22 19.05 5.44
CA GLY A 23 6.06 19.50 6.22
C GLY A 23 5.22 20.57 5.51
N THR A 24 5.65 21.04 4.34
CA THR A 24 4.92 22.02 3.51
C THR A 24 4.59 21.37 2.17
N GLY A 25 3.39 20.80 2.05
CA GLY A 25 2.90 20.19 0.81
C GLY A 25 2.68 18.67 0.90
N ARG A 26 2.46 18.05 -0.27
CA ARG A 26 2.19 16.61 -0.38
C ARG A 26 3.47 15.82 -0.04
N PRO A 27 3.45 14.95 0.99
CA PRO A 27 4.60 14.12 1.30
C PRO A 27 4.78 13.02 0.25
N THR A 28 6.03 12.62 0.02
CA THR A 28 6.34 11.43 -0.76
C THR A 28 6.03 10.20 0.08
N ARG A 29 5.21 9.30 -0.46
CA ARG A 29 4.77 8.07 0.23
C ARG A 29 5.26 6.84 -0.52
N ILE A 30 6.00 6.00 0.18
CA ILE A 30 6.52 4.75 -0.36
C ILE A 30 5.96 3.60 0.49
N LEU A 31 5.37 2.61 -0.17
CA LEU A 31 4.95 1.36 0.45
C LEU A 31 5.91 0.26 0.00
N VAL A 32 6.58 -0.38 0.95
CA VAL A 32 7.42 -1.55 0.70
C VAL A 32 6.70 -2.75 1.30
N ASP A 33 6.31 -3.66 0.43
CA ASP A 33 5.53 -4.86 0.72
C ASP A 33 4.15 -4.62 1.37
N GLY A 34 3.19 -5.46 0.98
CA GLY A 34 1.82 -5.44 1.51
C GLY A 34 1.55 -6.53 2.55
N GLY A 35 2.55 -7.39 2.81
CA GLY A 35 2.37 -8.69 3.45
C GLY A 35 1.39 -9.62 2.70
N PRO A 36 1.22 -10.86 3.17
CA PRO A 36 0.32 -11.85 2.58
C PRO A 36 -1.16 -11.44 2.63
N PRO A 37 -2.04 -12.14 1.87
CA PRO A 37 -3.48 -11.90 1.88
C PRO A 37 -4.05 -11.92 3.31
N GLY A 38 -4.51 -10.76 3.78
CA GLY A 38 -5.02 -10.56 5.14
C GLY A 38 -4.26 -9.49 5.93
N VAL A 39 -2.97 -9.29 5.67
CA VAL A 39 -2.19 -8.20 6.28
C VAL A 39 -2.70 -6.84 5.81
N PHE A 40 -3.01 -6.72 4.51
CA PHE A 40 -3.66 -5.52 3.96
C PHE A 40 -4.89 -5.11 4.79
N SER A 41 -5.79 -6.07 5.05
CA SER A 41 -7.04 -5.82 5.77
C SER A 41 -6.83 -5.57 7.26
N ALA A 42 -5.81 -6.16 7.87
CA ALA A 42 -5.56 -6.09 9.30
C ALA A 42 -4.87 -4.79 9.75
N SER A 43 -3.81 -4.36 9.06
CA SER A 43 -2.95 -3.25 9.51
C SER A 43 -2.88 -2.13 8.49
N LEU A 44 -2.54 -2.44 7.23
CA LEU A 44 -2.26 -1.44 6.20
C LEU A 44 -3.50 -0.60 5.84
N LYS A 45 -4.69 -1.20 5.75
CA LYS A 45 -5.93 -0.47 5.46
C LYS A 45 -6.24 0.59 6.51
N THR A 46 -5.94 0.31 7.79
CA THR A 46 -6.15 1.28 8.87
C THR A 46 -5.14 2.42 8.77
N ARG A 47 -3.87 2.11 8.50
CA ARG A 47 -2.83 3.13 8.29
C ARG A 47 -3.13 4.04 7.10
N LEU A 48 -3.54 3.47 5.96
CA LEU A 48 -3.92 4.23 4.76
C LEU A 48 -5.15 5.11 4.98
N ARG A 49 -6.13 4.65 5.76
CA ARG A 49 -7.27 5.49 6.15
C ARG A 49 -6.89 6.64 7.05
N ASN A 50 -5.97 6.42 7.99
CA ASN A 50 -5.44 7.51 8.81
C ASN A 50 -4.66 8.52 7.95
N GLU A 51 -3.92 8.06 6.94
CA GLU A 51 -3.26 8.93 5.97
C GLU A 51 -4.27 9.73 5.13
N GLN A 52 -5.33 9.08 4.62
CA GLN A 52 -6.40 9.75 3.89
C GLN A 52 -7.12 10.82 4.74
N LYS A 53 -7.27 10.59 6.05
CA LYS A 53 -7.82 11.60 6.97
C LYS A 53 -6.89 12.80 7.16
N ALA A 54 -5.57 12.60 7.11
CA ALA A 54 -4.59 13.67 7.17
C ALA A 54 -4.53 14.48 5.87
N PHE A 55 -4.90 13.87 4.73
CA PHE A 55 -4.94 14.50 3.41
C PHE A 55 -6.31 14.31 2.74
N PRO A 56 -7.37 14.95 3.25
CA PRO A 56 -8.74 14.72 2.77
C PRO A 56 -8.96 15.17 1.32
N ASP A 57 -8.22 16.18 0.85
CA ASP A 57 -8.33 16.71 -0.51
C ASP A 57 -7.65 15.80 -1.56
N GLU A 58 -6.88 14.81 -1.12
CA GLU A 58 -6.16 13.89 -1.99
C GLU A 58 -6.97 12.61 -2.22
N VAL A 59 -7.91 12.65 -3.17
CA VAL A 59 -8.77 11.50 -3.53
C VAL A 59 -8.58 11.12 -5.00
N PRO A 60 -8.08 9.91 -5.32
CA PRO A 60 -7.59 8.88 -4.39
C PRO A 60 -6.25 9.26 -3.75
N LEU A 61 -5.99 8.78 -2.53
CA LEU A 61 -4.68 8.91 -1.88
C LEU A 61 -3.60 8.34 -2.81
N LYS A 62 -2.60 9.15 -3.17
CA LYS A 62 -1.55 8.72 -4.08
C LYS A 62 -0.33 8.22 -3.29
N LEU A 63 0.08 7.00 -3.64
CA LEU A 63 1.37 6.42 -3.28
C LEU A 63 2.32 6.65 -4.46
N ASP A 64 3.52 7.16 -4.19
CA ASP A 64 4.49 7.50 -5.23
C ASP A 64 5.26 6.27 -5.69
N VAL A 65 5.54 5.35 -4.76
CA VAL A 65 6.22 4.09 -5.05
C VAL A 65 5.58 2.96 -4.26
N VAL A 66 5.35 1.84 -4.94
CA VAL A 66 5.04 0.56 -4.31
C VAL A 66 6.12 -0.43 -4.72
N MET A 67 6.91 -0.88 -3.75
CA MET A 67 7.95 -1.87 -3.94
C MET A 67 7.47 -3.22 -3.40
N VAL A 68 7.65 -4.27 -4.18
CA VAL A 68 7.34 -5.65 -3.78
C VAL A 68 8.65 -6.42 -3.79
N SER A 69 9.10 -6.90 -2.64
CA SER A 69 10.41 -7.54 -2.45
C SER A 69 10.44 -8.96 -3.03
N HIS A 70 9.41 -9.78 -2.80
CA HIS A 70 9.29 -11.15 -3.32
C HIS A 70 7.86 -11.46 -3.75
N ILE A 71 7.70 -12.15 -4.89
CA ILE A 71 6.44 -12.83 -5.30
C ILE A 71 6.60 -14.29 -4.89
N ASP A 72 6.69 -14.56 -3.59
CA ASP A 72 6.48 -15.92 -3.11
C ASP A 72 4.97 -16.21 -2.99
N GLN A 73 4.66 -17.50 -2.95
CA GLN A 73 3.46 -18.21 -3.45
C GLN A 73 2.07 -17.82 -2.90
N ASP A 74 1.96 -16.67 -2.24
CA ASP A 74 0.79 -16.14 -1.55
C ASP A 74 0.22 -14.88 -2.23
N HIS A 75 0.80 -14.41 -3.34
CA HIS A 75 0.48 -13.12 -3.95
C HIS A 75 -0.57 -13.13 -5.09
N ILE A 76 -1.01 -14.28 -5.63
CA ILE A 76 -2.16 -14.35 -6.56
C ILE A 76 -3.06 -15.53 -6.19
N LYS A 77 -4.01 -15.34 -5.27
CA LYS A 77 -5.23 -16.15 -5.30
C LYS A 77 -6.19 -15.57 -6.34
N ARG A 78 -6.73 -16.49 -7.15
CA ARG A 78 -7.56 -16.36 -8.35
C ARG A 78 -8.91 -15.64 -8.16
N ASP A 79 -9.02 -14.66 -7.26
CA ASP A 79 -10.29 -14.00 -6.94
C ASP A 79 -10.21 -12.45 -6.91
N TYR A 80 -9.22 -11.88 -7.59
CA TYR A 80 -9.28 -10.46 -7.96
C TYR A 80 -10.23 -10.27 -9.17
N PRO A 81 -11.23 -9.36 -9.11
CA PRO A 81 -12.16 -9.10 -10.20
C PRO A 81 -11.54 -8.37 -11.42
N ALA A 82 -10.21 -8.25 -11.49
CA ALA A 82 -9.50 -7.61 -12.60
C ALA A 82 -9.39 -8.50 -13.86
N SER A 83 -9.66 -9.81 -13.76
CA SER A 83 -9.64 -10.73 -14.92
C SER A 83 -10.87 -10.62 -15.83
N ARG A 84 -11.88 -9.83 -15.46
CA ARG A 84 -13.13 -9.70 -16.24
C ARG A 84 -13.07 -8.67 -17.38
N CYS A 85 -12.00 -7.86 -17.47
CA CYS A 85 -11.86 -6.86 -18.54
C CYS A 85 -11.17 -7.36 -19.82
N TYR A 86 -10.53 -8.53 -19.84
CA TYR A 86 -9.77 -8.99 -21.02
C TYR A 86 -10.35 -10.23 -21.75
N ALA A 87 -11.49 -10.77 -21.31
CA ALA A 87 -12.08 -12.00 -21.87
C ALA A 87 -13.38 -11.80 -22.68
N ARG A 88 -13.66 -10.57 -23.16
CA ARG A 88 -14.74 -10.31 -24.15
C ARG A 88 -14.20 -9.54 -25.35
N ARG A 89 -13.26 -10.16 -26.07
CA ARG A 89 -13.02 -9.91 -27.49
C ARG A 89 -12.62 -11.22 -28.15
N ARG A 90 -13.56 -12.15 -28.25
CA ARG A 90 -13.76 -13.06 -29.38
C ARG A 90 -15.22 -13.41 -29.42
#